data_AF-A0A354BG18-F1
#
_entry.id   AF-A0A354BG18-F1
#
_cell.length_a   1.000
_cell.length_b   1.000
_cell.length_c   1.000
_cell.angle_alpha   90.00
_cell.angle_beta   90.00
_cell.angle_gamma   90.00
#
_symmetry.space_group_name_H-M   'P 1'
#
loop_
_entity.id
_entity.type
_entity.pdbx_description
1 polymer ?
#
loop_
_entity_poly.entity_id
_entity_poly.type
_entity_poly.pdbx_seq_one_letter_code
_entity_poly.pdbx_strand_id
1 'polypeptide(L)'
;ERVVLLFDPDAAGVRAALRGLDLFVNSGLSVKVVTLPAGEDPDTFIRKAGVDGFAQLEVGAPSLLDYALNHTINQADPGSLESRIRSVDEVLRILQKSEHPIERQE
;
A
#
# COMPACT_ATOMS: atom_id res chain seq x y z
N GLU A 1 16.40 -0.95 8.16
CA GLU A 1 16.50 -1.23 6.71
C GLU A 1 15.18 -0.86 6.03
N ARG A 2 15.18 -0.58 4.72
CA ARG A 2 14.01 -0.10 3.96
C ARG A 2 13.73 -1.06 2.81
N VAL A 3 12.46 -1.39 2.62
CA VAL A 3 11.97 -2.22 1.50
C VAL A 3 10.98 -1.41 0.69
N VAL A 4 11.10 -1.47 -0.63
CA VAL A 4 10.16 -0.87 -1.57
C VAL A 4 9.48 -1.98 -2.33
N LEU A 5 8.15 -2.05 -2.20
CA LEU A 5 7.31 -2.95 -2.96
C LEU A 5 6.81 -2.23 -4.20
N LEU A 6 7.07 -2.79 -5.37
CA LEU A 6 6.58 -2.30 -6.65
C LEU A 6 5.38 -3.16 -7.06
N PHE A 7 4.19 -2.55 -7.14
CA PHE A 7 2.97 -3.24 -7.53
C PHE A 7 2.37 -2.67 -8.81
N ASP A 8 1.72 -3.55 -9.56
CA ASP A 8 0.83 -3.16 -10.64
C ASP A 8 -0.42 -2.49 -10.05
N PRO A 9 -1.00 -1.50 -10.74
CA PRO A 9 -2.18 -0.75 -10.28
C PRO A 9 -3.49 -1.57 -10.25
N ASP A 10 -3.44 -2.90 -10.24
CA ASP A 10 -4.62 -3.75 -10.25
C ASP A 10 -5.08 -4.17 -8.83
N ALA A 11 -6.33 -4.64 -8.74
CA ALA A 11 -6.90 -5.10 -7.47
C ALA A 11 -6.22 -6.36 -6.90
N ALA A 12 -5.43 -7.08 -7.72
CA ALA A 12 -4.70 -8.25 -7.26
C ALA A 12 -3.42 -7.86 -6.52
N GLY A 13 -2.73 -6.81 -6.96
CA GLY A 13 -1.54 -6.23 -6.33
C GLY A 13 -1.80 -5.85 -4.88
N VAL A 14 -2.97 -5.27 -4.58
CA VAL A 14 -3.27 -4.87 -3.20
C VAL A 14 -3.61 -6.05 -2.29
N ARG A 15 -4.31 -7.07 -2.78
CA ARG A 15 -4.50 -8.31 -2.01
C ARG A 15 -3.19 -9.04 -1.76
N ALA A 16 -2.23 -8.92 -2.68
CA ALA A 16 -0.87 -9.42 -2.45
C ALA A 16 -0.13 -8.59 -1.39
N ALA A 17 -0.24 -7.26 -1.43
CA ALA A 17 0.32 -6.35 -0.44
C ALA A 17 -0.22 -6.65 0.98
N LEU A 18 -1.53 -6.85 1.12
CA LEU A 18 -2.20 -7.18 2.38
C LEU A 18 -1.77 -8.53 2.97
N ARG A 19 -1.45 -9.52 2.12
CA ARG A 19 -0.86 -10.79 2.56
C ARG A 19 0.59 -10.62 3.00
N GLY A 20 1.34 -9.76 2.31
CA GLY A 20 2.71 -9.40 2.69
C GLY A 20 2.78 -8.58 3.97
N LEU A 21 1.69 -7.88 4.32
CA LEU A 21 1.58 -7.06 5.53
C LEU A 21 1.95 -7.85 6.80
N ASP A 22 1.51 -9.11 6.90
CA ASP A 22 1.85 -10.00 8.02
C ASP A 22 3.35 -10.31 8.12
N LEU A 23 4.07 -10.33 7.00
CA LEU A 23 5.51 -10.58 6.96
C LEU A 23 6.30 -9.33 7.38
N PHE A 24 5.81 -8.14 7.02
CA PHE A 24 6.56 -6.91 7.15
C PHE A 24 6.25 -6.16 8.45
N VAL A 25 5.01 -6.20 8.92
CA VAL A 25 4.56 -5.41 10.07
C VAL A 25 5.31 -5.74 11.36
N ASN A 26 5.71 -6.99 11.56
CA ASN A 26 6.46 -7.42 12.75
C ASN A 26 7.97 -7.54 12.51
N SER A 27 8.45 -7.14 11.33
CA SER A 27 9.86 -7.27 10.96
C SER A 27 10.73 -6.07 11.36
N GLY A 28 10.12 -4.97 11.81
CA GLY A 28 10.81 -3.70 12.05
C GLY A 28 11.31 -3.01 10.77
N LEU A 29 10.88 -3.48 9.59
CA LEU A 29 11.23 -2.90 8.30
C LEU A 29 10.31 -1.73 7.96
N SER A 30 10.89 -0.65 7.45
CA SER A 30 10.11 0.42 6.82
C SER A 30 9.76 0.01 5.40
N VAL A 31 8.47 -0.24 5.15
CA VAL A 31 7.97 -0.71 3.85
C VAL A 31 7.15 0.36 3.15
N LYS A 32 7.56 0.71 1.93
CA LYS A 32 6.84 1.61 1.04
C LYS A 32 6.26 0.88 -0.15
N VAL A 33 5.14 1.38 -0.66
CA VAL A 33 4.48 0.84 -1.85
C VAL A 33 4.54 1.85 -2.99
N VAL A 34 5.25 1.50 -4.05
CA VAL A 34 5.29 2.25 -5.31
C VAL A 34 4.33 1.59 -6.28
N THR A 35 3.44 2.38 -6.86
CA THR A 35 2.56 1.95 -7.96
C THR A 35 3.03 2.65 -9.24
N LEU A 36 3.20 1.88 -10.31
CA LEU A 36 3.56 2.45 -11.60
C LEU A 36 2.35 3.11 -12.28
N PRO A 37 2.58 4.09 -13.16
CA PRO A 37 1.53 4.64 -14.01
C PRO A 37 0.84 3.54 -14.82
N ALA A 38 -0.45 3.71 -15.09
CA ALA A 38 -1.23 2.73 -15.83
C ALA A 38 -0.60 2.42 -17.20
N GLY A 39 -0.38 1.13 -17.48
CA GLY A 39 0.21 0.65 -18.72
C GLY A 39 1.74 0.68 -18.78
N GLU A 40 2.42 1.07 -17.69
CA GLU A 40 3.88 0.96 -17.56
C GLU A 40 4.24 -0.31 -16.77
N ASP A 41 5.32 -0.98 -17.19
CA ASP A 41 5.99 -2.01 -16.40
C ASP A 41 7.34 -1.47 -15.87
N PRO A 42 8.03 -2.17 -14.96
CA PRO A 42 9.29 -1.66 -14.39
C PRO A 42 10.37 -1.40 -15.44
N ASP A 43 10.42 -2.19 -16.51
CA ASP A 43 11.42 -2.06 -17.57
C ASP A 43 11.09 -0.86 -18.49
N THR A 44 9.85 -0.72 -18.94
CA THR A 44 9.41 0.43 -19.76
C THR A 44 9.52 1.73 -18.99
N PHE A 45 9.12 1.72 -17.71
CA PHE A 45 9.18 2.90 -16.86
C PHE A 45 10.63 3.37 -16.68
N ILE A 46 11.55 2.46 -16.33
CA ILE A 46 12.96 2.82 -16.13
C ILE A 46 13.61 3.28 -17.44
N ARG A 47 13.28 2.68 -18.59
CA ARG A 47 13.79 3.16 -19.89
C ARG A 47 13.32 4.58 -20.22
N LYS A 48 12.10 4.93 -19.83
CA LYS A 48 11.47 6.23 -20.16
C LYS A 48 11.81 7.33 -19.16
N ALA A 49 11.75 7.04 -17.87
CA ALA A 49 11.86 8.01 -16.78
C ALA A 49 13.21 7.94 -16.04
N GLY A 50 13.99 6.88 -16.26
CA GLY A 50 15.29 6.68 -15.64
C GLY A 50 15.23 6.47 -14.13
N VAL A 51 16.41 6.46 -13.51
CA VAL A 51 16.59 6.32 -12.06
C VAL A 51 15.94 7.48 -11.31
N ASP A 52 16.08 8.71 -11.83
CA ASP A 52 15.53 9.91 -11.19
C ASP A 52 14.00 9.89 -11.15
N GLY A 53 13.35 9.40 -12.22
CA GLY A 53 11.90 9.23 -12.25
C GLY A 53 11.41 8.20 -11.23
N PHE A 54 12.15 7.11 -11.04
CA PHE A 54 11.83 6.12 -10.01
C PHE A 54 12.02 6.69 -8.60
N ALA A 55 13.12 7.41 -8.36
CA ALA A 55 13.37 8.05 -7.07
C ALA A 55 12.24 9.04 -6.69
N GLN A 56 11.72 9.79 -7.67
CA GLN A 56 10.57 10.67 -7.45
C GLN A 56 9.29 9.91 -7.07
N LEU A 57 9.00 8.78 -7.73
CA LEU A 57 7.88 7.92 -7.34
C LEU A 57 8.05 7.40 -5.91
N GLU A 58 9.26 7.02 -5.52
CA GLU A 58 9.56 6.48 -4.20
C GLU A 58 9.44 7.51 -3.06
N VAL A 59 9.75 8.78 -3.34
CA VAL A 59 9.58 9.87 -2.36
C VAL A 59 8.11 10.03 -2.00
N GLY A 60 7.23 10.07 -3.01
CA GLY A 60 5.77 10.21 -2.83
C GLY A 60 5.05 8.92 -2.45
N ALA A 61 5.74 7.77 -2.42
CA ALA A 61 5.13 6.49 -2.13
C ALA A 61 4.60 6.40 -0.68
N PRO A 62 3.35 5.96 -0.48
CA PRO A 62 2.78 5.72 0.84
C PRO A 62 3.46 4.55 1.55
N SER A 63 3.29 4.50 2.88
CA SER A 63 3.62 3.29 3.64
C SER A 63 2.72 2.12 3.22
N LEU A 64 3.15 0.89 3.48
CA LEU A 64 2.32 -0.29 3.22
C LEU A 64 0.97 -0.23 3.95
N LEU A 65 0.94 0.33 5.17
CA LEU A 65 -0.27 0.50 5.95
C LEU A 65 -1.21 1.54 5.31
N ASP A 66 -0.69 2.71 4.95
CA ASP A 66 -1.49 3.77 4.32
C ASP A 66 -2.04 3.33 2.97
N TYR A 67 -1.24 2.59 2.20
CA TYR A 67 -1.66 2.03 0.93
C TYR A 67 -2.83 1.05 1.10
N ALA A 68 -2.73 0.14 2.07
CA ALA A 68 -3.78 -0.81 2.41
C ALA A 68 -5.08 -0.10 2.85
N LEU A 69 -4.98 0.87 3.76
CA LEU A 69 -6.14 1.62 4.27
C LEU A 69 -6.86 2.39 3.17
N ASN A 70 -6.11 3.18 2.38
CA ASN A 70 -6.67 3.97 1.28
C ASN A 70 -7.36 3.08 0.26
N HIS A 71 -6.79 1.91 -0.02
CA HIS A 71 -7.40 0.98 -0.95
C HIS A 71 -8.71 0.38 -0.43
N THR A 72 -8.74 -0.07 0.83
CA THR A 72 -9.95 -0.61 1.46
C THR A 72 -11.08 0.43 1.49
N ILE A 73 -10.75 1.69 1.81
CA ILE A 73 -11.73 2.79 1.82
C ILE A 73 -12.24 3.09 0.40
N ASN A 74 -11.35 3.15 -0.60
CA ASN A 74 -11.72 3.48 -1.98
C ASN A 74 -12.50 2.36 -2.69
N GLN A 75 -12.40 1.12 -2.22
CA GLN A 75 -13.23 0.01 -2.71
C GLN A 75 -14.63 -0.04 -2.07
N ALA A 76 -14.85 0.66 -0.96
CA ALA A 76 -16.14 0.66 -0.29
C ALA A 76 -17.17 1.37 -1.18
N ASP A 77 -18.29 0.71 -1.46
CA ASP A 77 -19.44 1.36 -2.09
C ASP A 77 -20.07 2.32 -1.07
N PRO A 78 -20.03 3.65 -1.30
CA PRO A 78 -20.63 4.61 -0.38
C PRO A 78 -22.14 4.40 -0.25
N GLY A 79 -22.81 3.83 -1.24
CA GLY A 79 -24.27 3.62 -1.20
C GLY A 79 -24.73 2.50 -0.27
N SER A 80 -23.85 1.58 0.13
CA SER A 80 -24.21 0.36 0.84
C SER A 80 -23.70 0.34 2.29
N LEU A 81 -24.62 0.25 3.26
CA LEU A 81 -24.28 0.10 4.67
C LEU A 81 -23.45 -1.16 4.93
N GLU A 82 -23.77 -2.28 4.27
CA GLU A 82 -23.00 -3.52 4.39
C GLU A 82 -21.57 -3.37 3.89
N SER A 83 -21.37 -2.64 2.78
CA SER A 83 -20.03 -2.38 2.24
C SER A 83 -19.18 -1.55 3.21
N ARG A 84 -19.79 -0.55 3.86
CA ARG A 84 -19.13 0.25 4.88
C ARG A 84 -18.73 -0.58 6.10
N ILE A 85 -19.63 -1.41 6.61
CA ILE A 85 -19.35 -2.30 7.76
C ILE A 85 -18.18 -3.23 7.43
N ARG A 86 -18.21 -3.87 6.25
CA ARG A 86 -17.12 -4.75 5.80
C ARG A 86 -15.78 -4.03 5.72
N SER A 87 -15.78 -2.80 5.20
CA SER A 87 -14.55 -2.00 5.07
C SER A 87 -13.99 -1.62 6.44
N VAL A 88 -14.85 -1.29 7.41
CA VAL A 88 -14.44 -1.04 8.79
C VAL A 88 -13.83 -2.28 9.43
N ASP A 89 -14.45 -3.46 9.26
CA ASP A 89 -13.91 -4.72 9.80
C ASP A 89 -12.56 -5.10 9.19
N GLU A 90 -12.33 -4.75 7.93
CA GLU A 90 -11.06 -4.99 7.25
C GLU A 90 -9.97 -4.02 7.71
N VAL A 91 -10.30 -2.73 7.85
CA VAL A 91 -9.41 -1.73 8.46
C VAL A 91 -9.02 -2.13 9.88
N LEU A 92 -9.98 -2.53 10.72
CA LEU A 92 -9.70 -2.97 12.09
C LEU A 92 -8.76 -4.17 12.13
N ARG A 93 -8.93 -5.14 11.22
CA ARG A 93 -8.02 -6.28 11.10
C ARG A 93 -6.61 -5.87 10.72
N ILE A 94 -6.47 -4.90 9.81
CA ILE A 94 -5.15 -4.37 9.41
C ILE A 94 -4.47 -3.68 10.60
N LEU A 95 -5.21 -2.85 11.35
CA LEU A 95 -4.68 -2.14 12.52
C LEU A 95 -4.32 -3.07 13.68
N GLN A 96 -5.10 -4.14 13.90
CA GLN A 96 -4.77 -5.14 14.93
C GLN A 96 -3.47 -5.89 14.64
N LYS A 97 -3.10 -6.01 13.36
CA LYS A 97 -1.85 -6.67 12.96
C LYS A 97 -0.63 -5.82 13.25
N SER A 98 -0.75 -4.49 13.21
CA SER A 98 0.33 -3.61 13.63
C SER A 98 0.45 -3.62 15.15
N GLU A 99 1.43 -4.36 15.67
CA GLU A 99 1.81 -4.33 17.10
C GLU A 99 2.39 -2.96 17.54
N HIS A 100 2.34 -1.94 16.68
CA HIS A 100 2.92 -0.63 16.97
C HIS A 100 2.00 0.21 17.88
N PRO A 101 2.50 0.67 19.05
CA PRO A 101 1.81 1.69 19.81
C PRO A 101 1.68 2.93 18.92
N ILE A 102 0.44 3.42 18.79
CA ILE A 102 0.04 4.60 18.02
C ILE A 102 1.21 5.57 17.84
N GLU A 103 1.87 5.54 16.67
CA GLU A 103 2.81 6.59 16.30
C GLU A 103 1.96 7.82 15.99
N ARG A 104 1.71 8.63 17.02
CA ARG A 104 1.32 10.02 16.84
C ARG A 104 2.51 10.72 16.20
N GLN A 105 2.53 10.80 14.88
CA GLN A 105 3.30 11.85 14.23
C GLN A 105 2.41 13.10 14.14
N GLU A 106 2.91 14.16 14.77
CA GLU A 106 2.44 15.54 14.66
C GLU A 106 2.58 16.06 13.22
#